data_AF-B1YAR8-F1
#
_entry.id   AF-B1YAR8-F1
#
_cell.length_a   1.000
_cell.length_b   1.000
_cell.length_c   1.000
_cell.angle_alpha   90.00
_cell.angle_beta   90.00
_cell.angle_gamma   90.00
#
_symmetry.space_group_name_H-M   'P 1'
#
loop_
_entity.id
_entity.type
_entity.pdbx_description
1 polymer ?
#
loop_
_entity_poly.entity_id
_entity_poly.type
_entity_poly.pdbx_seq_one_letter_code
_entity_poly.pdbx_strand_id
1 'polypeptide(L)'
;MKFPAVAVDQVLGLLKVVHNLGGRVDAMHVNDAVDADLGDLSHVIDAAEMLGLLRSSGGDLLLTESGKAAVEKPLRELQRYLRDVLQRVEPFTALVRRVAEAKRVSMEEVEELLRKYGYDERGVRRILNWAVFAQLVEIDDGQWVVPS
;
A
#
# COMPACT_ATOMS: atom_id res chain seq x y z
N MET A 1 11.78 -7.49 2.96
CA MET A 1 10.48 -7.83 3.60
C MET A 1 9.41 -7.78 2.53
N LYS A 2 8.43 -8.67 2.59
CA LYS A 2 7.28 -8.72 1.68
C LYS A 2 6.25 -7.69 2.12
N PHE A 3 5.69 -6.91 1.20
CA PHE A 3 4.62 -5.97 1.53
C PHE A 3 3.34 -6.69 2.00
N PRO A 4 2.69 -6.29 3.11
CA PRO A 4 1.46 -6.93 3.57
C PRO A 4 0.35 -6.80 2.52
N ALA A 5 -0.42 -7.86 2.34
CA ALA A 5 -1.52 -7.90 1.37
C ALA A 5 -2.75 -7.14 1.91
N VAL A 6 -2.63 -5.84 2.15
CA VAL A 6 -3.71 -4.95 2.61
C VAL A 6 -4.17 -4.02 1.49
N ALA A 7 -5.39 -3.52 1.55
CA ALA A 7 -5.91 -2.59 0.56
C ALA A 7 -5.46 -1.14 0.84
N VAL A 8 -5.47 -0.30 -0.21
CA VAL A 8 -4.99 1.09 -0.15
C VAL A 8 -5.83 1.91 0.83
N ASP A 9 -7.15 1.79 0.70
CA ASP A 9 -8.16 2.42 1.55
C ASP A 9 -8.03 2.04 3.02
N GLN A 10 -7.62 0.81 3.33
CA GLN A 10 -7.36 0.40 4.72
C GLN A 10 -6.21 1.20 5.34
N VAL A 11 -5.10 1.35 4.62
CA VAL A 11 -3.97 2.17 5.12
C VAL A 11 -4.38 3.63 5.23
N LEU A 12 -5.07 4.19 4.23
CA LEU A 12 -5.51 5.59 4.30
C LEU A 12 -6.54 5.84 5.40
N GLY A 13 -7.43 4.87 5.66
CA GLY A 13 -8.38 4.88 6.75
C GLY A 13 -7.68 4.93 8.10
N LEU A 14 -6.69 4.06 8.32
CA LEU A 14 -5.86 4.08 9.53
C LEU A 14 -5.18 5.45 9.73
N LEU A 15 -4.51 5.98 8.70
CA LEU A 15 -3.83 7.27 8.81
C LEU A 15 -4.80 8.40 9.16
N LYS A 16 -6.01 8.40 8.58
CA LYS A 16 -7.05 9.38 8.86
C LYS A 16 -7.57 9.29 10.29
N VAL A 17 -7.74 8.07 10.82
CA VAL A 17 -8.16 7.86 12.22
C VAL A 17 -7.11 8.40 13.18
N VAL A 18 -5.84 8.02 12.99
CA VAL A 18 -4.74 8.52 13.84
C VAL A 18 -4.63 10.05 13.74
N HIS A 19 -4.77 10.61 12.53
CA HIS A 19 -4.76 12.07 12.31
C HIS A 19 -5.87 12.78 13.09
N ASN A 20 -7.11 12.31 12.98
CA ASN A 20 -8.27 12.88 13.66
C ASN A 20 -8.17 12.82 15.19
N LEU A 21 -7.40 11.86 15.72
CA LEU A 21 -7.13 11.70 17.16
C LEU A 21 -5.90 12.48 17.64
N GLY A 22 -5.38 13.40 16.81
CA GLY A 22 -4.27 14.29 17.18
C GLY A 22 -2.88 13.79 16.74
N GLY A 23 -2.83 12.78 15.87
CA GLY A 23 -1.59 12.28 15.26
C GLY A 23 -0.83 11.24 16.08
N ARG A 24 -1.28 10.93 17.30
CA ARG A 24 -0.79 9.85 18.16
C ARG A 24 -1.97 9.18 18.85
N VAL A 25 -2.03 7.85 18.84
CA VAL A 25 -3.11 7.09 19.48
C VAL A 25 -2.59 5.74 19.97
N ASP A 26 -3.14 5.25 21.08
CA ASP A 26 -2.95 3.87 21.52
C ASP A 26 -3.62 2.91 20.51
N ALA A 27 -2.87 1.94 19.97
CA ALA A 27 -3.36 1.00 18.99
C ALA A 27 -4.60 0.20 19.47
N MET A 28 -4.75 -0.01 20.78
CA MET A 28 -5.94 -0.66 21.35
C MET A 28 -7.20 0.17 21.12
N HIS A 29 -7.12 1.49 21.25
CA HIS A 29 -8.25 2.39 20.99
C HIS A 29 -8.57 2.53 19.49
N VAL A 30 -7.63 2.19 18.60
CA VAL A 30 -7.89 2.17 17.16
C VAL A 30 -8.83 1.03 16.79
N ASN A 31 -8.69 -0.15 17.39
CA ASN A 31 -9.62 -1.26 17.15
C ASN A 31 -11.06 -0.92 17.55
N ASP A 32 -11.26 -0.09 18.59
CA ASP A 32 -12.60 0.32 19.03
C ASP A 32 -13.18 1.46 18.18
N ALA A 33 -12.31 2.31 17.63
CA ALA A 33 -12.70 3.46 16.79
C ALA A 33 -12.87 3.11 15.32
N VAL A 34 -12.34 1.96 14.90
CA VAL A 34 -12.37 1.54 13.51
C VAL A 34 -13.27 0.34 13.32
N ASP A 35 -14.34 0.56 12.57
CA ASP A 35 -15.27 -0.47 12.15
C ASP A 35 -14.55 -1.61 11.39
N ALA A 36 -15.25 -2.73 11.17
CA ALA A 36 -14.75 -4.00 10.65
C ALA A 36 -13.99 -3.98 9.29
N ASP A 37 -13.81 -2.80 8.68
CA ASP A 37 -13.29 -2.58 7.33
C ASP A 37 -11.75 -2.60 7.22
N LEU A 38 -11.00 -2.43 8.32
CA LEU A 38 -9.53 -2.53 8.30
C LEU A 38 -9.00 -3.96 8.20
N GLY A 39 -9.85 -4.97 8.36
CA GLY A 39 -9.41 -6.36 8.38
C GLY A 39 -8.43 -6.61 9.53
N ASP A 40 -7.28 -7.20 9.23
CA ASP A 40 -6.23 -7.42 10.23
C ASP A 40 -5.41 -6.13 10.45
N LEU A 41 -5.73 -5.40 11.53
CA LEU A 41 -5.10 -4.13 11.87
C LEU A 41 -3.57 -4.23 11.95
N SER A 42 -3.03 -5.37 12.40
CA SER A 42 -1.58 -5.56 12.51
C SER A 42 -0.89 -5.46 11.15
N HIS A 43 -1.45 -6.09 10.11
CA HIS A 43 -0.93 -6.00 8.75
C HIS A 43 -1.09 -4.60 8.14
N VAL A 44 -2.13 -3.85 8.53
CA VAL A 44 -2.32 -2.46 8.07
C VAL A 44 -1.29 -1.54 8.71
N ILE A 45 -1.00 -1.72 10.00
CA ILE A 45 0.09 -1.02 10.72
C ILE A 45 1.42 -1.35 10.04
N ASP A 46 1.74 -2.62 9.83
CA ASP A 46 2.98 -3.06 9.18
C ASP A 46 3.16 -2.40 7.81
N ALA A 47 2.10 -2.36 6.99
CA ALA A 47 2.14 -1.71 5.68
C ALA A 47 2.39 -0.20 5.81
N ALA A 48 1.69 0.48 6.72
CA ALA A 48 1.86 1.91 6.96
C ALA A 48 3.28 2.25 7.46
N GLU A 49 3.88 1.40 8.29
CA GLU A 49 5.26 1.53 8.75
C GLU A 49 6.28 1.27 7.64
N MET A 50 6.06 0.23 6.83
CA MET A 50 6.89 -0.06 5.65
C MET A 50 6.86 1.09 4.63
N LEU A 51 5.71 1.77 4.50
CA LEU A 51 5.57 2.96 3.67
C LEU A 51 6.17 4.22 4.31
N GLY A 52 6.64 4.15 5.56
CA GLY A 52 7.16 5.29 6.31
C GLY A 52 6.11 6.33 6.69
N LEU A 53 4.82 5.99 6.62
CA LEU A 53 3.69 6.87 6.94
C LEU A 53 3.35 6.82 8.44
N LEU A 54 3.72 5.72 9.10
CA LEU A 54 3.46 5.47 10.51
C LEU A 54 4.72 4.98 11.23
N ARG A 55 4.74 5.14 12.56
CA ARG A 55 5.65 4.48 13.49
C ARG A 55 4.84 3.86 14.61
N SER A 56 5.15 2.62 14.97
CA SER A 56 4.63 1.96 16.16
C SER A 56 5.71 1.91 17.24
N SER A 57 5.35 2.23 18.49
CA SER A 57 6.27 2.11 19.63
C SER A 57 5.50 1.97 20.93
N GLY A 58 5.75 0.88 21.67
CA GLY A 58 5.16 0.69 23.00
C GLY A 58 3.64 0.62 23.01
N GLY A 59 3.00 0.16 21.93
CA GLY A 59 1.55 0.11 21.77
C GLY A 59 0.94 1.36 21.13
N ASP A 60 1.71 2.45 21.01
CA ASP A 60 1.24 3.67 20.36
C ASP A 60 1.53 3.67 18.85
N LEU A 61 0.59 4.23 18.09
CA LEU A 61 0.76 4.60 16.69
C LEU A 61 0.98 6.09 16.57
N LEU A 62 2.03 6.48 15.84
CA LEU A 62 2.41 7.87 15.61
C LEU A 62 2.51 8.13 14.10
N LEU A 63 1.81 9.15 13.60
CA LEU A 63 2.00 9.62 12.23
C LEU A 63 3.38 10.25 12.07
N THR A 64 4.07 9.86 11.01
CA THR A 64 5.25 10.59 10.54
C THR A 64 4.82 11.88 9.82
N GLU A 65 5.77 12.75 9.50
CA GLU A 65 5.49 13.94 8.69
C GLU A 65 4.93 13.55 7.30
N SER A 66 5.43 12.47 6.70
CA SER A 66 4.88 11.92 5.46
C SER A 66 3.47 11.35 5.66
N GLY A 67 3.19 10.73 6.81
CA GLY A 67 1.85 10.25 7.18
C GLY A 67 0.83 11.38 7.34
N LYS A 68 1.22 12.48 7.98
CA LYS A 68 0.37 13.69 8.08
C LYS A 68 0.13 14.29 6.69
N ALA A 69 1.19 14.43 5.90
CA ALA A 69 1.09 14.94 4.52
C ALA A 69 0.17 14.05 3.66
N ALA A 70 0.20 12.73 3.84
CA ALA A 70 -0.68 11.81 3.12
C ALA A 70 -2.18 12.08 3.36
N VAL A 71 -2.55 12.64 4.51
CA VAL A 71 -3.95 12.97 4.87
C VAL A 71 -4.30 14.41 4.46
N GLU A 72 -3.37 15.35 4.62
CA GLU A 72 -3.63 16.79 4.47
C GLU A 72 -3.38 17.33 3.05
N LYS A 73 -2.49 16.69 2.29
CA LYS A 73 -2.08 17.15 0.96
C LYS A 73 -2.96 16.56 -0.15
N PRO A 74 -2.99 17.19 -1.33
CA PRO A 74 -3.68 16.62 -2.48
C PRO A 74 -3.19 15.21 -2.81
N LEU A 75 -4.11 14.35 -3.26
CA LEU A 75 -3.86 12.94 -3.61
C LEU A 75 -2.62 12.75 -4.52
N ARG A 76 -2.36 13.68 -5.44
CA ARG A 76 -1.19 13.61 -6.35
C ARG A 76 0.15 13.61 -5.61
N GLU A 77 0.25 14.30 -4.47
CA GLU A 77 1.47 14.31 -3.65
C GLU A 77 1.67 12.94 -2.97
N LEU A 78 0.59 12.35 -2.46
CA LEU A 78 0.61 10.98 -1.92
C LEU A 78 1.03 9.96 -2.98
N GLN A 79 0.45 10.02 -4.19
CA GLN A 79 0.80 9.10 -5.27
C GLN A 79 2.28 9.22 -5.68
N ARG A 80 2.82 10.45 -5.72
CA ARG A 80 4.26 10.68 -5.98
C ARG A 80 5.12 10.08 -4.88
N TYR A 81 4.77 10.31 -3.61
CA TYR A 81 5.47 9.72 -2.48
C TYR A 81 5.46 8.18 -2.54
N LEU A 82 4.29 7.59 -2.76
CA LEU A 82 4.15 6.13 -2.83
C LEU A 82 4.90 5.54 -4.01
N ARG A 83 4.94 6.22 -5.17
CA ARG A 83 5.75 5.82 -6.31
C ARG A 83 7.22 5.64 -5.91
N ASP A 84 7.79 6.65 -5.25
CA ASP A 84 9.21 6.65 -4.85
C ASP A 84 9.53 5.57 -3.82
N VAL A 85 8.61 5.32 -2.88
CA VAL A 85 8.75 4.32 -1.82
C VAL A 85 8.56 2.90 -2.36
N LEU A 86 7.44 2.64 -3.04
CA LEU A 86 7.06 1.29 -3.47
C LEU A 86 8.01 0.73 -4.53
N GLN A 87 8.62 1.55 -5.39
CA GLN A 87 9.63 1.07 -6.35
C GLN A 87 10.83 0.38 -5.69
N ARG A 88 11.02 0.54 -4.38
CA ARG A 88 12.12 -0.05 -3.59
C ARG A 88 11.65 -1.22 -2.71
N VAL A 89 10.38 -1.62 -2.82
CA VAL A 89 9.75 -2.65 -2.00
C VAL A 89 9.31 -3.81 -2.88
N GLU A 90 9.63 -5.03 -2.46
CA GLU A 90 9.13 -6.24 -3.13
C GLU A 90 7.65 -6.50 -2.74
N PRO A 91 6.79 -6.88 -3.71
CA PRO A 91 7.11 -7.32 -5.07
C PRO A 91 7.06 -6.22 -6.15
N PHE A 92 6.82 -4.97 -5.77
CA PHE A 92 6.62 -3.87 -6.72
C PHE A 92 7.86 -3.61 -7.57
N THR A 93 9.06 -3.70 -6.99
CA THR A 93 10.33 -3.59 -7.74
C THR A 93 10.39 -4.59 -8.90
N ALA A 94 10.09 -5.87 -8.63
CA ALA A 94 10.08 -6.90 -9.67
C ALA A 94 8.98 -6.68 -10.71
N LEU A 95 7.78 -6.29 -10.29
CA LEU A 95 6.67 -5.98 -11.20
C LEU A 95 7.04 -4.85 -12.16
N VAL A 96 7.52 -3.72 -11.63
CA VAL A 96 7.92 -2.55 -12.43
C VAL A 96 9.03 -2.92 -13.41
N ARG A 97 10.05 -3.64 -12.95
CA ARG A 97 11.14 -4.10 -13.82
C ARG A 97 10.62 -4.98 -14.95
N ARG A 98 9.77 -5.96 -14.65
CA ARG A 98 9.24 -6.90 -15.65
C ARG A 98 8.37 -6.20 -16.70
N VAL A 99 7.58 -5.22 -16.29
CA VAL A 99 6.73 -4.42 -17.19
C VAL A 99 7.56 -3.45 -18.02
N ALA A 100 8.61 -2.84 -17.45
CA ALA A 100 9.51 -1.95 -18.17
C ALA A 100 10.34 -2.67 -19.25
N GLU A 101 10.77 -3.90 -18.98
CA GLU A 101 11.52 -4.76 -19.90
C GLU A 101 10.65 -5.23 -21.08
N ALA A 102 9.44 -5.72 -20.80
CA ALA A 102 8.56 -6.29 -21.82
C ALA A 102 7.63 -5.27 -22.50
N LYS A 103 7.53 -4.05 -21.99
CA LYS A 103 6.60 -2.98 -22.41
C LYS A 103 5.11 -3.26 -22.23
N ARG A 104 4.72 -4.53 -22.15
CA ARG A 104 3.38 -5.01 -21.88
C ARG A 104 3.46 -6.43 -21.33
N VAL A 105 2.70 -6.74 -20.29
CA VAL A 105 2.70 -8.05 -19.61
C VAL A 105 1.27 -8.50 -19.45
N SER A 106 0.94 -9.75 -19.72
CA SER A 106 -0.43 -10.24 -19.52
C SER A 106 -0.80 -10.26 -18.04
N MET A 107 -2.10 -10.18 -17.73
CA MET A 107 -2.58 -10.30 -16.36
C MET A 107 -2.14 -11.63 -15.71
N GLU A 108 -2.22 -12.74 -16.46
CA GLU A 108 -1.79 -14.07 -16.01
C GLU A 108 -0.31 -14.09 -15.60
N GLU A 109 0.58 -13.52 -16.40
CA GLU A 109 2.01 -13.40 -16.05
C GLU A 109 2.23 -12.56 -14.79
N VAL A 110 1.44 -11.50 -14.59
CA VAL A 110 1.50 -10.68 -13.36
C VAL A 110 1.02 -11.49 -12.15
N GLU A 111 -0.06 -12.26 -12.29
CA GLU A 111 -0.52 -13.14 -11.22
C GLU A 111 0.53 -14.19 -10.85
N GLU A 112 1.12 -14.85 -11.84
CA GLU A 112 2.19 -15.83 -11.62
C GLU A 112 3.40 -15.21 -10.91
N LEU A 113 3.81 -14.02 -11.33
CA LEU A 113 4.89 -13.28 -10.69
C LEU A 113 4.57 -13.03 -9.22
N LEU A 114 3.39 -12.49 -8.92
CA LEU A 114 2.99 -12.17 -7.54
C LEU A 114 2.77 -13.42 -6.69
N ARG A 115 2.26 -14.52 -7.25
CA ARG A 115 2.14 -15.82 -6.57
C ARG A 115 3.50 -16.39 -6.16
N LYS A 116 4.57 -16.14 -6.91
CA LYS A 116 5.96 -16.53 -6.52
C LYS A 116 6.44 -15.81 -5.25
N TYR A 117 5.88 -14.63 -4.93
CA TYR A 117 6.08 -13.94 -3.65
C TYR A 117 5.11 -14.42 -2.55
N GLY A 118 4.32 -15.46 -2.83
CA GLY A 118 3.39 -16.08 -1.89
C GLY A 118 2.10 -15.28 -1.67
N TYR A 119 1.68 -14.44 -2.63
CA TYR A 119 0.36 -13.81 -2.57
C TYR A 119 -0.70 -14.80 -3.08
N ASP A 120 -1.82 -14.91 -2.36
CA ASP A 120 -3.03 -15.56 -2.86
C ASP A 120 -3.75 -14.65 -3.88
N GLU A 121 -4.85 -15.12 -4.46
CA GLU A 121 -5.61 -14.36 -5.46
C GLU A 121 -6.05 -12.96 -4.95
N ARG A 122 -6.47 -12.89 -3.68
CA ARG A 122 -6.83 -11.61 -3.04
C ARG A 122 -5.62 -10.71 -2.86
N GLY A 123 -4.49 -11.26 -2.44
CA GLY A 123 -3.24 -10.53 -2.29
C GLY A 123 -2.70 -10.02 -3.62
N VAL A 124 -2.75 -10.83 -4.68
CA VAL A 124 -2.40 -10.41 -6.05
C VAL A 124 -3.17 -9.15 -6.45
N ARG A 125 -4.49 -9.18 -6.27
CA ARG A 125 -5.35 -8.02 -6.57
C ARG A 125 -5.00 -6.79 -5.73
N ARG A 126 -4.72 -6.97 -4.43
CA ARG A 126 -4.34 -5.85 -3.53
C ARG A 126 -3.01 -5.23 -3.93
N ILE A 127 -2.00 -6.05 -4.23
CA ILE A 127 -0.70 -5.57 -4.69
C ILE A 127 -0.82 -4.85 -6.04
N LEU A 128 -1.59 -5.40 -6.99
CA LEU A 128 -1.81 -4.71 -8.27
C LEU A 128 -2.54 -3.38 -8.08
N ASN A 129 -3.54 -3.32 -7.19
CA ASN A 129 -4.23 -2.07 -6.86
C ASN A 129 -3.26 -1.02 -6.28
N TRP A 130 -2.33 -1.42 -5.40
CA TRP A 130 -1.28 -0.52 -4.92
C TRP A 130 -0.39 -0.01 -6.05
N ALA A 131 0.02 -0.89 -6.96
CA ALA A 131 0.86 -0.53 -8.08
C ALA A 131 0.17 0.47 -9.02
N VAL A 132 -1.12 0.27 -9.32
CA VAL A 132 -1.93 1.20 -10.11
C VAL A 132 -2.17 2.51 -9.36
N PHE A 133 -2.51 2.44 -8.06
CA PHE A 133 -2.76 3.64 -7.25
C PHE A 133 -1.53 4.55 -7.15
N ALA A 134 -0.35 3.96 -6.96
CA ALA A 134 0.93 4.66 -6.97
C ALA A 134 1.46 4.95 -8.39
N GLN A 135 0.66 4.66 -9.42
CA GLN A 135 0.97 4.88 -10.82
C GLN A 135 2.29 4.21 -11.26
N LEU A 136 2.64 3.06 -10.68
CA LEU A 136 3.80 2.29 -11.10
C LEU A 136 3.59 1.60 -12.45
N VAL A 137 2.34 1.23 -12.70
CA VAL A 137 1.86 0.53 -13.90
C VAL A 137 0.41 0.96 -14.17
N GLU A 138 -0.06 0.70 -15.38
CA GLU A 138 -1.45 0.87 -15.79
C GLU A 138 -2.03 -0.46 -16.27
N ILE A 139 -3.35 -0.60 -16.16
CA ILE A 139 -4.08 -1.74 -16.71
C ILE A 139 -4.69 -1.30 -18.04
N ASP A 140 -4.22 -1.90 -19.13
CA ASP A 140 -4.65 -1.67 -20.50
C ASP A 140 -5.65 -2.76 -20.93
N ASP A 141 -6.85 -2.32 -21.33
CA ASP A 141 -7.99 -3.14 -21.77
C ASP A 141 -8.38 -4.28 -20.80
N GLY A 142 -8.05 -4.14 -19.51
CA GLY A 142 -8.31 -5.15 -18.47
C GLY A 142 -7.48 -6.45 -18.58
N GLN A 143 -6.72 -6.62 -19.65
CA GLN A 143 -5.98 -7.85 -19.96
C GLN A 143 -4.47 -7.69 -19.80
N TRP A 144 -3.98 -6.45 -19.85
CA TRP A 144 -2.56 -6.17 -19.92
C TRP A 144 -2.13 -5.17 -18.86
N VAL A 145 -0.90 -5.32 -18.40
CA VAL A 145 -0.23 -4.39 -17.50
C VAL A 145 0.92 -3.73 -18.27
N VAL A 146 0.89 -2.40 -18.31
CA VAL A 146 1.84 -1.56 -19.07
C VAL A 146 2.53 -0.55 -18.14
N PRO A 147 3.68 0.02 -18.53
CA PRO A 147 4.25 1.14 -17.79
C PRO A 147 3.27 2.32 -17.74
N SER A 148 3.17 2.97 -16.58
CA SER A 148 2.47 4.26 -16.40
C SER A 148 3.37 5.44 -16.79
#